data_AF-A0A7S3B445-F1
#
_entry.id   AF-A0A7S3B445-F1
#
_cell.length_a   1.000
_cell.length_b   1.000
_cell.length_c   1.000
_cell.angle_alpha   90.00
_cell.angle_beta   90.00
_cell.angle_gamma   90.00
#
_symmetry.space_group_name_H-M   'P 1'
#
loop_
_entity.id
_entity.type
_entity.pdbx_description
1 polymer ?
#
loop_
_entity_poly.entity_id
_entity_poly.type
_entity_poly.pdbx_seq_one_letter_code
_entity_poly.pdbx_strand_id
1 'polypeptide(L)'
;FVENPGDGDVPVSAVFTPAMFAELKSLMLTEGWSGIDATEKYWCKNIRDRKIMSEFIKDKALGSKRLASMPDRVTNTLNTLDQGTVNRPTVISCALADMTQMESWWAAWKTFMFEMSVQVTGKGGKVITTKPSGLLPLIKKDKYPAVTEEEEAISIPLQALCIAVFDAILVHMLNTLSPLGGWQELKRSIVESMY
;
A
#
# COMPACT_ATOMS: atom_id res chain seq x y z
N PHE A 1 17.93 12.15 0.74
CA PHE A 1 16.90 11.17 1.15
C PHE A 1 17.08 9.82 0.49
N VAL A 2 16.98 9.66 -0.84
CA VAL A 2 17.04 8.30 -1.44
C VAL A 2 18.43 7.67 -1.44
N GLU A 3 19.47 8.39 -1.89
CA GLU A 3 20.84 7.84 -1.92
C GLU A 3 21.46 7.78 -0.53
N ASN A 4 21.47 8.94 0.14
CA ASN A 4 21.94 9.11 1.52
C ASN A 4 20.78 9.65 2.36
N PRO A 5 20.04 8.78 3.07
CA PRO A 5 18.92 9.20 3.91
C PRO A 5 19.35 9.85 5.23
N GLY A 6 20.56 9.55 5.72
CA GLY A 6 21.06 10.08 6.99
C GLY A 6 20.09 9.77 8.14
N ASP A 7 19.82 10.77 8.99
CA ASP A 7 18.88 10.66 10.12
C ASP A 7 17.43 10.46 9.68
N GLY A 8 17.11 10.71 8.40
CA GLY A 8 15.80 10.43 7.82
C GLY A 8 15.53 8.94 7.59
N ASP A 9 16.55 8.06 7.73
CA ASP A 9 16.38 6.61 7.64
C ASP A 9 15.90 6.04 8.99
N VAL A 10 14.67 6.39 9.35
CA VAL A 10 14.04 5.93 10.58
C VAL A 10 13.53 4.49 10.45
N PRO A 11 13.24 3.79 11.57
CA PRO A 11 12.56 2.50 11.51
C PRO A 11 11.18 2.61 10.85
N VAL A 12 10.71 1.56 10.19
CA VAL A 12 9.38 1.51 9.57
C VAL A 12 8.29 1.82 10.60
N SER A 13 8.42 1.34 11.84
CA SER A 13 7.46 1.60 12.92
C SER A 13 7.34 3.06 13.34
N ALA A 14 8.30 3.92 12.97
CA ALA A 14 8.21 5.37 13.18
C ALA A 14 7.32 6.05 12.14
N VAL A 15 7.07 5.41 11.00
CA VAL A 15 6.25 5.93 9.90
C VAL A 15 4.92 5.19 9.81
N PHE A 16 4.94 3.87 9.69
CA PHE A 16 3.77 3.01 9.76
C PHE A 16 3.67 2.44 11.18
N THR A 17 2.94 3.14 12.03
CA THR A 17 2.98 2.91 13.48
C THR A 17 2.32 1.59 13.90
N PRO A 18 2.62 1.08 15.11
CA PRO A 18 1.88 -0.05 15.67
C PRO A 18 0.36 0.18 15.74
N ALA A 19 -0.08 1.42 15.92
CA ALA A 19 -1.50 1.77 15.90
C ALA A 19 -2.10 1.61 14.49
N MET A 20 -1.42 2.10 13.44
CA MET A 20 -1.83 1.87 12.05
C MET A 20 -1.86 0.39 11.70
N PHE A 21 -0.88 -0.39 12.17
CA PHE A 21 -0.90 -1.85 12.00
C PHE A 21 -2.10 -2.49 12.72
N ALA A 22 -2.42 -2.08 13.95
CA ALA A 22 -3.57 -2.61 14.68
C ALA A 22 -4.91 -2.31 13.97
N GLU A 23 -5.05 -1.11 13.41
CA GLU A 23 -6.21 -0.76 12.58
C GLU A 23 -6.27 -1.60 11.30
N LEU A 24 -5.13 -1.76 10.60
CA LEU A 24 -5.05 -2.60 9.41
C LEU A 24 -5.42 -4.06 9.74
N LYS A 25 -4.92 -4.59 10.86
CA LYS A 25 -5.26 -5.93 11.37
C LYS A 25 -6.78 -6.05 11.59
N SER A 26 -7.41 -5.04 12.19
CA SER A 26 -8.86 -5.03 12.38
C SER A 26 -9.62 -5.03 11.05
N LEU A 27 -9.14 -4.30 10.04
CA LEU A 27 -9.75 -4.30 8.71
C LEU A 27 -9.62 -5.67 8.03
N MET A 28 -8.44 -6.30 8.10
CA MET A 28 -8.21 -7.65 7.57
C MET A 28 -9.12 -8.69 8.24
N LEU A 29 -9.35 -8.56 9.55
CA LEU A 29 -10.26 -9.43 10.31
C LEU A 29 -11.71 -9.25 9.84
N THR A 30 -12.15 -8.01 9.61
CA THR A 30 -13.49 -7.71 9.07
C THR A 30 -13.70 -8.27 7.66
N GLU A 31 -12.66 -8.27 6.82
CA GLU A 31 -12.69 -8.91 5.50
C GLU A 31 -12.67 -10.45 5.57
N GLY A 32 -12.48 -11.03 6.76
CA GLY A 32 -12.44 -12.48 6.96
C GLY A 32 -11.19 -13.15 6.38
N TRP A 33 -10.07 -12.42 6.27
CA TRP A 33 -8.83 -12.97 5.74
C TRP A 33 -8.20 -13.99 6.69
N SER A 34 -7.59 -15.03 6.14
CA SER A 34 -6.81 -16.01 6.90
C SER A 34 -5.36 -15.53 7.08
N GLY A 35 -4.64 -16.12 8.04
CA GLY A 35 -3.20 -15.88 8.22
C GLY A 35 -2.80 -14.58 8.92
N ILE A 36 -3.77 -13.82 9.43
CA ILE A 36 -3.55 -12.48 10.01
C ILE A 36 -2.57 -12.50 11.20
N ASP A 37 -2.69 -13.46 12.13
CA ASP A 37 -1.77 -13.57 13.26
C ASP A 37 -0.34 -13.94 12.82
N ALA A 38 -0.21 -14.71 11.74
CA ALA A 38 1.09 -15.00 11.15
C ALA A 38 1.66 -13.76 10.43
N THR A 39 0.82 -12.93 9.80
CA THR A 39 1.22 -11.62 9.26
C THR A 39 1.68 -10.67 10.36
N GLU A 40 1.02 -10.63 11.52
CA GLU A 40 1.48 -9.84 12.68
C GLU A 40 2.83 -10.32 13.19
N LYS A 41 3.03 -11.63 13.32
CA LYS A 41 4.35 -12.20 13.66
C LYS A 41 5.40 -11.80 12.63
N TYR A 42 5.05 -11.81 11.34
CA TYR A 42 5.94 -11.39 10.27
C TYR A 42 6.28 -9.90 10.35
N TRP A 43 5.30 -9.03 10.60
CA TRP A 43 5.48 -7.59 10.82
C TRP A 43 6.46 -7.33 11.96
N CYS A 44 6.22 -7.94 13.12
CA CYS A 44 7.03 -7.78 14.32
C CYS A 44 8.46 -8.28 14.16
N LYS A 45 8.68 -9.34 13.39
CA LYS A 45 10.00 -9.97 13.23
C LYS A 45 10.80 -9.39 12.06
N ASN A 46 10.14 -9.04 10.96
CA ASN A 46 10.82 -8.85 9.66
C ASN A 46 10.58 -7.48 9.03
N ILE A 47 9.69 -6.63 9.57
CA ILE A 47 9.34 -5.36 8.90
C ILE A 47 9.50 -4.15 9.83
N ARG A 48 8.88 -4.15 11.01
CA ARG A 48 8.70 -2.92 11.81
C ARG A 48 10.01 -2.21 12.17
N ASP A 49 11.07 -2.98 12.40
CA ASP A 49 12.36 -2.46 12.89
C ASP A 49 13.34 -2.13 11.74
N ARG A 50 12.97 -2.44 10.48
CA ARG A 50 13.79 -2.11 9.31
C ARG A 50 13.86 -0.61 9.12
N LYS A 51 14.96 -0.13 8.54
CA LYS A 51 15.08 1.25 8.06
C LYS A 51 14.25 1.49 6.81
N ILE A 52 13.51 2.60 6.75
CA ILE A 52 12.53 2.86 5.69
C ILE A 52 13.16 2.89 4.28
N MET A 53 14.35 3.49 4.11
CA MET A 53 14.99 3.63 2.81
C MET A 53 16.02 2.54 2.56
N SER A 54 17.06 2.44 3.39
CA SER A 54 18.19 1.54 3.14
C SER A 54 17.80 0.06 3.21
N GLU A 55 16.81 -0.27 4.05
CA GLU A 55 16.44 -1.66 4.29
C GLU A 55 15.08 -2.03 3.74
N PHE A 56 14.05 -1.18 3.76
CA PHE A 56 12.73 -1.52 3.22
C PHE A 56 12.60 -1.17 1.73
N ILE A 57 12.64 0.11 1.35
CA ILE A 57 12.44 0.52 -0.06
C ILE A 57 13.48 -0.09 -1.01
N LYS A 58 14.74 -0.20 -0.58
CA LYS A 58 15.83 -0.77 -1.39
C LYS A 58 15.91 -2.30 -1.37
N ASP A 59 15.01 -2.99 -0.67
CA ASP A 59 15.01 -4.44 -0.62
C ASP A 59 14.53 -5.07 -1.93
N LYS A 60 15.47 -5.70 -2.62
CA LYS A 60 15.23 -6.43 -3.85
C LYS A 60 14.24 -7.59 -3.66
N ALA A 61 14.17 -8.18 -2.46
CA ALA A 61 13.27 -9.29 -2.17
C ALA A 61 11.80 -8.88 -2.19
N LEU A 62 11.44 -7.64 -1.79
CA LEU A 62 10.06 -7.14 -1.91
C LEU A 62 9.59 -7.15 -3.37
N GLY A 63 10.48 -6.77 -4.29
CA GLY A 63 10.23 -6.79 -5.73
C GLY A 63 10.10 -8.21 -6.28
N SER A 64 11.05 -9.09 -5.98
CA SER A 64 11.05 -10.48 -6.48
C SER A 64 9.89 -11.31 -5.91
N LYS A 65 9.46 -11.01 -4.68
CA LYS A 65 8.28 -11.63 -4.03
C LYS A 65 6.96 -10.98 -4.41
N ARG A 66 6.99 -9.86 -5.15
CA ARG A 66 5.82 -9.07 -5.56
C ARG A 66 4.96 -8.51 -4.41
N LEU A 67 5.49 -8.43 -3.19
CA LEU A 67 4.72 -8.04 -2.00
C LEU A 67 4.22 -6.60 -2.04
N ALA A 68 4.90 -5.69 -2.75
CA ALA A 68 4.39 -4.35 -3.05
C ALA A 68 3.96 -4.19 -4.53
N SER A 69 4.68 -4.80 -5.47
CA SER A 69 4.39 -4.59 -6.90
C SER A 69 3.17 -5.36 -7.43
N MET A 70 2.68 -6.40 -6.74
CA MET A 70 1.39 -7.03 -7.07
C MET A 70 0.21 -6.18 -6.63
N PRO A 71 0.08 -5.81 -5.35
CA PRO A 71 -1.00 -4.92 -4.92
C PRO A 71 -0.97 -3.61 -5.69
N ASP A 72 0.22 -3.05 -5.97
CA ASP A 72 0.32 -1.84 -6.78
C ASP A 72 -0.34 -1.98 -8.16
N ARG A 73 -0.02 -3.07 -8.89
CA ARG A 73 -0.59 -3.34 -10.21
C ARG A 73 -2.12 -3.42 -10.21
N VAL A 74 -2.72 -3.92 -9.14
CA VAL A 74 -4.16 -4.21 -9.10
C VAL A 74 -4.98 -3.19 -8.34
N THR A 75 -4.36 -2.27 -7.57
CA THR A 75 -5.08 -1.26 -6.80
C THR A 75 -4.66 0.18 -7.05
N ASN A 76 -3.54 0.46 -7.75
CA ASN A 76 -3.05 1.84 -7.91
C ASN A 76 -4.04 2.75 -8.66
N THR A 77 -4.53 2.27 -9.81
CA THR A 77 -5.52 2.94 -10.66
C THR A 77 -6.55 1.93 -11.12
N LEU A 78 -7.81 2.18 -10.81
CA LEU A 78 -8.94 1.32 -11.16
C LEU A 78 -9.83 2.04 -12.16
N ASN A 79 -9.98 1.46 -13.34
CA ASN A 79 -11.01 1.86 -14.30
C ASN A 79 -12.30 1.16 -13.93
N THR A 80 -13.22 1.91 -13.31
CA THR A 80 -14.51 1.41 -12.85
C THR A 80 -15.59 1.68 -13.90
N LEU A 81 -16.67 0.89 -13.83
CA LEU A 81 -17.81 1.04 -14.74
C LEU A 81 -18.81 2.11 -14.27
N ASP A 82 -18.76 2.48 -12.99
CA ASP A 82 -19.74 3.33 -12.32
C ASP A 82 -19.18 4.68 -11.87
N GLN A 83 -17.88 4.78 -11.61
CA GLN A 83 -17.23 5.95 -10.99
C GLN A 83 -16.09 6.52 -11.86
N GLY A 84 -15.91 6.02 -13.09
CA GLY A 84 -14.77 6.38 -13.93
C GLY A 84 -13.45 5.85 -13.36
N THR A 85 -12.40 6.66 -13.34
CA THR A 85 -11.09 6.26 -12.82
C THR A 85 -10.97 6.62 -11.33
N VAL A 86 -10.76 5.62 -10.47
CA VAL A 86 -10.43 5.84 -9.05
C VAL A 86 -8.99 5.45 -8.77
N ASN A 87 -8.30 6.22 -7.92
CA ASN A 87 -6.86 6.06 -7.67
C ASN A 87 -6.59 5.84 -6.18
N ARG A 88 -5.68 4.90 -5.85
CA ARG A 88 -5.26 4.67 -4.46
C ARG A 88 -4.58 5.93 -3.91
N PRO A 89 -4.88 6.37 -2.66
CA PRO A 89 -4.16 7.46 -2.02
C PRO A 89 -2.68 7.11 -1.80
N THR A 90 -1.84 7.49 -2.76
CA THR A 90 -0.39 7.34 -2.71
C THR A 90 0.27 8.44 -3.53
N VAL A 91 1.56 8.65 -3.30
CA VAL A 91 2.38 9.64 -4.01
C VAL A 91 2.45 9.34 -5.52
N ILE A 92 2.40 8.05 -5.90
CA ILE A 92 2.64 7.57 -7.27
C ILE A 92 1.37 7.35 -8.11
N SER A 93 0.22 7.81 -7.65
CA SER A 93 -1.07 7.72 -8.36
C SER A 93 -1.63 9.11 -8.68
N CYS A 94 -2.68 9.20 -9.50
CA CYS A 94 -3.41 10.45 -9.72
C CYS A 94 -4.42 10.80 -8.60
N ALA A 95 -4.32 10.21 -7.41
CA ALA A 95 -5.24 10.52 -6.30
C ALA A 95 -5.07 11.96 -5.80
N LEU A 96 -6.21 12.65 -5.59
CA LEU A 96 -6.29 14.03 -5.09
C LEU A 96 -6.59 14.14 -3.57
N ALA A 97 -6.70 13.00 -2.89
CA ALA A 97 -6.87 12.92 -1.43
C ALA A 97 -5.74 13.65 -0.70
N ASP A 98 -6.04 14.33 0.41
CA ASP A 98 -5.04 15.00 1.24
C ASP A 98 -4.03 13.99 1.81
N MET A 99 -2.75 14.27 1.58
CA MET A 99 -1.61 13.47 2.02
C MET A 99 -0.54 14.33 2.69
N THR A 100 -0.84 15.61 2.97
CA THR A 100 0.08 16.51 3.66
C THR A 100 0.32 16.10 5.12
N GLN A 101 -0.58 15.30 5.68
CA GLN A 101 -0.48 14.68 7.01
C GLN A 101 -0.65 13.17 6.91
N MET A 102 0.04 12.43 7.79
CA MET A 102 -0.02 10.96 7.82
C MET A 102 -1.40 10.46 8.20
N GLU A 103 -2.10 11.18 9.08
CA GLU A 103 -3.45 10.88 9.56
C GLU A 103 -4.47 11.02 8.42
N SER A 104 -4.42 12.13 7.68
CA SER A 104 -5.26 12.37 6.49
C SER A 104 -5.05 11.28 5.44
N TRP A 105 -3.79 10.97 5.15
CA TRP A 105 -3.44 9.91 4.19
C TRP A 105 -3.97 8.55 4.65
N TRP A 106 -3.74 8.17 5.91
CA TRP A 106 -4.12 6.86 6.42
C TRP A 106 -5.65 6.67 6.41
N ALA A 107 -6.41 7.70 6.77
CA ALA A 107 -7.86 7.69 6.66
C ALA A 107 -8.30 7.47 5.20
N ALA A 108 -7.78 8.26 4.26
CA ALA A 108 -8.12 8.12 2.85
C ALA A 108 -7.72 6.75 2.28
N TRP A 109 -6.54 6.25 2.64
CA TRP A 109 -6.01 4.96 2.18
C TRP A 109 -6.90 3.80 2.64
N LYS A 110 -7.33 3.79 3.91
CA LYS A 110 -8.26 2.78 4.44
C LYS A 110 -9.62 2.85 3.75
N THR A 111 -10.19 4.04 3.61
CA THR A 111 -11.48 4.22 2.94
C THR A 111 -11.41 3.70 1.50
N PHE A 112 -10.35 4.03 0.76
CA PHE A 112 -10.14 3.49 -0.57
C PHE A 112 -10.05 1.95 -0.55
N MET A 113 -9.18 1.38 0.28
CA MET A 113 -8.89 -0.06 0.24
C MET A 113 -10.03 -0.93 0.77
N PHE A 114 -10.72 -0.51 1.84
CA PHE A 114 -11.58 -1.38 2.65
C PHE A 114 -13.03 -0.91 2.81
N GLU A 115 -13.40 0.29 2.38
CA GLU A 115 -14.76 0.82 2.55
C GLU A 115 -15.45 1.08 1.22
N MET A 116 -14.72 1.65 0.26
CA MET A 116 -15.22 1.93 -1.08
C MET A 116 -15.54 0.64 -1.84
N SER A 117 -16.69 0.62 -2.49
CA SER A 117 -17.10 -0.42 -3.43
C SER A 117 -16.95 0.09 -4.86
N VAL A 118 -16.43 -0.74 -5.75
CA VAL A 118 -16.21 -0.44 -7.17
C VAL A 118 -16.79 -1.54 -8.06
N GLN A 119 -17.28 -1.16 -9.24
CA GLN A 119 -17.62 -2.12 -10.29
C GLN A 119 -16.48 -2.21 -11.30
N VAL A 120 -15.87 -3.38 -11.42
CA VAL A 120 -14.77 -3.62 -12.37
C VAL A 120 -15.03 -4.84 -13.23
N THR A 121 -14.35 -4.91 -14.37
CA THR A 121 -14.37 -6.09 -15.22
C THR A 121 -13.41 -7.14 -14.67
N GLY A 122 -13.96 -8.21 -14.11
CA GLY A 122 -13.21 -9.37 -13.62
C GLY A 122 -12.72 -10.28 -14.75
N LYS A 123 -12.13 -11.42 -14.36
CA LYS A 123 -11.68 -12.44 -15.32
C LYS A 123 -12.85 -12.93 -16.18
N GLY A 124 -12.61 -13.05 -17.49
CA GLY A 124 -13.63 -13.50 -18.45
C GLY A 124 -14.69 -12.44 -18.79
N GLY A 125 -14.44 -11.16 -18.51
CA GLY A 125 -15.34 -10.07 -18.89
C GLY A 125 -16.53 -9.87 -17.95
N LYS A 126 -16.63 -10.65 -16.86
CA LYS A 126 -17.73 -10.55 -15.91
C LYS A 126 -17.58 -9.30 -15.05
N VAL A 127 -18.65 -8.52 -14.93
CA VAL A 127 -18.72 -7.41 -13.98
C VAL A 127 -18.77 -7.95 -12.56
N ILE A 128 -17.89 -7.45 -11.70
CA ILE A 128 -17.87 -7.75 -10.27
C ILE A 128 -17.96 -6.44 -9.47
N THR A 129 -18.75 -6.47 -8.40
CA THR A 129 -18.79 -5.42 -7.38
C THR A 129 -17.91 -5.87 -6.22
N THR A 130 -16.87 -5.11 -5.89
CA THR A 130 -15.91 -5.48 -4.85
C THR A 130 -15.22 -4.25 -4.26
N LYS A 131 -14.49 -4.43 -3.17
CA LYS A 131 -13.58 -3.42 -2.62
C LYS A 131 -12.21 -3.55 -3.29
N PRO A 132 -11.38 -2.49 -3.36
CA PRO A 132 -10.02 -2.62 -3.88
C PRO A 132 -9.17 -3.68 -3.16
N SER A 133 -9.37 -3.88 -1.85
CA SER A 133 -8.73 -4.98 -1.09
C SER A 133 -9.14 -6.38 -1.60
N GLY A 134 -10.35 -6.52 -2.14
CA GLY A 134 -10.85 -7.77 -2.74
C GLY A 134 -10.22 -8.10 -4.10
N LEU A 135 -9.46 -7.16 -4.70
CA LEU A 135 -8.73 -7.38 -5.95
C LEU A 135 -7.35 -8.00 -5.74
N LEU A 136 -6.89 -8.10 -4.49
CA LEU A 136 -5.57 -8.65 -4.17
C LEU A 136 -5.52 -10.15 -4.49
N PRO A 137 -4.66 -10.59 -5.43
CA PRO A 137 -4.54 -11.99 -5.76
C PRO A 137 -3.62 -12.71 -4.77
N LEU A 138 -3.82 -14.01 -4.58
CA LEU A 138 -2.84 -14.86 -3.93
C LEU A 138 -1.50 -14.78 -4.67
N ILE A 139 -0.41 -14.57 -3.94
CA ILE A 139 0.95 -14.60 -4.50
C ILE A 139 1.50 -16.01 -4.29
N LYS A 140 1.48 -16.80 -5.35
CA LYS A 140 1.88 -18.20 -5.31
C LYS A 140 3.38 -18.37 -5.54
N LYS A 141 4.01 -19.26 -4.77
CA LYS A 141 5.41 -19.69 -4.91
C LYS A 141 5.70 -20.31 -6.27
N ASP A 142 4.75 -21.07 -6.81
CA ASP A 142 4.88 -21.71 -8.14
C ASP A 142 5.18 -20.69 -9.25
N LYS A 143 4.61 -19.49 -9.15
CA LYS A 143 4.75 -18.39 -10.09
C LYS A 143 5.85 -17.42 -9.67
N TYR A 144 6.10 -17.28 -8.37
CA TYR A 144 7.11 -16.39 -7.80
C TYR A 144 8.03 -17.17 -6.84
N PRO A 145 9.08 -17.84 -7.37
CA PRO A 145 9.90 -18.76 -6.57
C PRO A 145 10.63 -18.15 -5.37
N ALA A 146 10.78 -16.82 -5.33
CA ALA A 146 11.33 -16.09 -4.19
C ALA A 146 10.41 -16.07 -2.96
N VAL A 147 9.12 -16.40 -3.13
CA VAL A 147 8.13 -16.50 -2.07
C VAL A 147 8.32 -17.84 -1.35
N THR A 148 8.33 -17.80 -0.02
CA THR A 148 8.33 -18.99 0.82
C THR A 148 6.92 -19.59 0.94
N GLU A 149 6.80 -20.84 1.37
CA GLU A 149 5.47 -21.46 1.55
C GLU A 149 4.68 -20.74 2.65
N GLU A 150 5.40 -20.29 3.68
CA GLU A 150 4.86 -19.49 4.78
C GLU A 150 4.33 -18.15 4.26
N GLU A 151 5.09 -17.46 3.40
CA GLU A 151 4.65 -16.19 2.80
C GLU A 151 3.48 -16.37 1.84
N GLU A 152 3.45 -17.45 1.05
CA GLU A 152 2.30 -17.75 0.18
C GLU A 152 1.03 -17.90 1.00
N ALA A 153 1.09 -18.65 2.11
CA ALA A 153 -0.04 -18.91 3.00
C ALA A 153 -0.63 -17.64 3.63
N ILE A 154 0.17 -16.58 3.75
CA ILE A 154 -0.26 -15.27 4.30
C ILE A 154 -0.23 -14.16 3.24
N SER A 155 -0.14 -14.49 1.95
CA SER A 155 0.24 -13.51 0.93
C SER A 155 -0.77 -12.38 0.72
N ILE A 156 -2.06 -12.60 0.99
CA ILE A 156 -3.09 -11.55 0.91
C ILE A 156 -2.88 -10.50 2.01
N PRO A 157 -2.93 -10.85 3.32
CA PRO A 157 -2.65 -9.86 4.36
C PRO A 157 -1.21 -9.32 4.30
N LEU A 158 -0.22 -10.12 3.92
CA LEU A 158 1.17 -9.68 3.81
C LEU A 158 1.36 -8.63 2.70
N GLN A 159 0.78 -8.83 1.51
CA GLN A 159 0.92 -7.84 0.44
C GLN A 159 0.17 -6.54 0.78
N ALA A 160 -0.98 -6.62 1.45
CA ALA A 160 -1.70 -5.45 1.95
C ALA A 160 -0.90 -4.65 2.98
N LEU A 161 -0.20 -5.34 3.90
CA LEU A 161 0.74 -4.71 4.82
C LEU A 161 1.90 -4.06 4.07
N CYS A 162 2.56 -4.79 3.17
CA CYS A 162 3.73 -4.28 2.47
C CYS A 162 3.42 -3.06 1.59
N ILE A 163 2.25 -3.02 0.94
CA ILE A 163 1.86 -1.85 0.15
C ILE A 163 1.46 -0.66 1.04
N ALA A 164 0.80 -0.88 2.17
CA ALA A 164 0.49 0.19 3.12
C ALA A 164 1.77 0.83 3.67
N VAL A 165 2.76 0.01 4.04
CA VAL A 165 4.09 0.47 4.48
C VAL A 165 4.81 1.22 3.36
N PHE A 166 4.81 0.70 2.14
CA PHE A 166 5.44 1.35 0.99
C PHE A 166 4.85 2.74 0.74
N ASP A 167 3.52 2.84 0.67
CA ASP A 167 2.82 4.12 0.48
C ASP A 167 3.09 5.09 1.64
N ALA A 168 3.06 4.61 2.90
CA ALA A 168 3.36 5.42 4.08
C ALA A 168 4.77 6.04 4.02
N ILE A 169 5.77 5.27 3.59
CA ILE A 169 7.16 5.74 3.45
C ILE A 169 7.25 6.83 2.39
N LEU A 170 6.56 6.68 1.25
CA LEU A 170 6.57 7.71 0.21
C LEU A 170 5.93 9.02 0.69
N VAL A 171 4.80 8.94 1.39
CA VAL A 171 4.11 10.10 1.95
C VAL A 171 5.00 10.79 3.00
N HIS A 172 5.56 10.02 3.93
CA HIS A 172 6.50 10.54 4.93
C HIS A 172 7.71 11.23 4.30
N MET A 173 8.30 10.62 3.26
CA MET A 173 9.44 11.19 2.55
C MET A 173 9.08 12.54 1.92
N LEU A 174 7.95 12.64 1.22
CA LEU A 174 7.56 13.90 0.58
C LEU A 174 7.14 14.98 1.59
N ASN A 175 6.47 14.61 2.68
CA ASN A 175 6.15 15.55 3.75
C ASN A 175 7.41 16.04 4.48
N THR A 176 8.45 15.21 4.57
CA THR A 176 9.75 15.63 5.11
C THR A 176 10.49 16.58 4.18
N LEU A 177 10.46 16.32 2.87
CA LEU A 177 11.17 17.12 1.86
C LEU A 177 10.43 18.41 1.46
N SER A 178 9.11 18.45 1.64
CA SER A 178 8.25 19.58 1.31
C SER A 178 7.19 19.76 2.41
N PRO A 179 7.59 20.23 3.61
CA PRO A 179 6.74 20.29 4.80
C PRO A 179 5.55 21.25 4.70
N LEU A 180 5.61 22.20 3.76
CA LEU A 180 4.51 23.14 3.49
C LEU A 180 3.49 22.60 2.46
N GLY A 181 3.59 21.33 2.05
CA GLY A 181 2.63 20.70 1.15
C GLY A 181 2.82 21.02 -0.35
N GLY A 182 3.85 21.78 -0.73
CA GLY A 182 4.09 22.18 -2.13
C GLY A 182 4.20 21.00 -3.11
N TRP A 183 4.71 19.84 -2.68
CA TRP A 183 4.71 18.63 -3.52
C TRP A 183 3.29 18.19 -3.92
N GLN A 184 2.32 18.32 -3.02
CA GLN A 184 0.94 17.92 -3.25
C GLN A 184 0.19 18.95 -4.09
N GLU A 185 0.48 20.24 -3.92
CA GLU A 185 -0.03 21.31 -4.78
C GLU A 185 0.45 21.12 -6.23
N LEU A 186 1.74 20.85 -6.42
CA LEU A 186 2.31 20.55 -7.74
C LEU A 186 1.66 19.30 -8.34
N LYS A 187 1.53 18.22 -7.56
CA LYS A 187 0.83 17.00 -7.99
C LYS A 187 -0.60 17.32 -8.45
N ARG A 188 -1.36 18.08 -7.66
CA ARG A 188 -2.73 18.48 -7.96
C ARG A 188 -2.81 19.24 -9.28
N SER A 189 -1.95 20.25 -9.46
CA SER A 189 -1.88 21.03 -10.71
C SER A 189 -1.60 20.16 -11.94
N ILE A 190 -0.70 19.18 -11.84
CA ILE A 190 -0.41 18.26 -12.94
C ILE A 190 -1.64 17.40 -13.25
N VAL A 191 -2.24 16.79 -12.22
CA VAL A 191 -3.41 15.91 -12.40
C VAL A 191 -4.59 16.68 -12.98
N GLU A 192 -4.88 17.89 -12.50
CA GLU A 192 -5.95 18.75 -13.01
C GLU A 192 -5.73 19.19 -14.46
N SER A 193 -4.47 19.24 -14.94
CA SER A 193 -4.16 19.55 -16.34
C SER A 193 -4.32 18.38 -17.31
N MET A 194 -4.46 17.15 -16.79
CA MET A 194 -4.60 15.93 -17.60
C MET A 194 -6.06 15.58 -17.92
N TYR A 195 -7.02 16.26 -17.29
CA TYR A 195 -8.48 16.05 -17.44
C TYR A 195 -9.17 17.35 -17.85
#